data_AF-A0A7C5XG58-F1
#
_entry.id   AF-A0A7C5XG58-F1
#
_cell.length_a   1.000
_cell.length_b   1.000
_cell.length_c   1.000
_cell.angle_alpha   90.00
_cell.angle_beta   90.00
_cell.angle_gamma   90.00
#
_symmetry.space_group_name_H-M   'P 1'
#
loop_
_entity.id
_entity.type
_entity.pdbx_description
1 polymer ?
#
loop_
_entity_poly.entity_id
_entity_poly.type
_entity_poly.pdbx_seq_one_letter_code
_entity_poly.pdbx_strand_id
1 'polypeptide(L)'
;AHYTQIVTYTLKIETTTGGTTNPSPGTYTYSAGAQVQVTANPSSGYVFDHWELNGTNVGTATTYTVTMNADYILKAFFKQAPAPLTVSISPISASILVGQHVTFMSTVSGGTPPYTYQWFVNNQLVSGATSSSFTFAATTAGTYYVMLKVTDAAGSTVQSEPARVTVSPIPVGGYSVALTENTPIKPTLLYAVLTLIFSFFLSLTKRKRE
;
A
#
# COMPACT_ATOMS: atom_id res chain seq x y z
N ALA A 1 20.43 -0.16 -77.31
CA ALA A 1 19.97 0.20 -75.95
C ALA A 1 20.56 -0.81 -74.97
N HIS A 2 21.36 -0.36 -73.99
CA HIS A 2 21.79 -1.23 -72.90
C HIS A 2 20.66 -1.28 -71.87
N TYR A 3 20.01 -2.44 -71.73
CA TYR A 3 19.07 -2.68 -70.64
C TYR A 3 19.86 -3.24 -69.47
N THR A 4 19.97 -2.49 -68.38
CA THR A 4 20.44 -3.00 -67.09
C THR A 4 19.28 -3.68 -66.41
N GLN A 5 19.40 -4.98 -66.15
CA GLN A 5 18.42 -5.72 -65.38
C GLN A 5 18.45 -5.23 -63.93
N ILE A 6 17.30 -4.78 -63.41
CA ILE A 6 17.16 -4.44 -62.00
C ILE A 6 16.99 -5.76 -61.23
N VAL A 7 17.97 -6.10 -60.39
CA VAL A 7 17.86 -7.24 -59.48
C VAL A 7 16.91 -6.85 -58.35
N THR A 8 15.91 -7.70 -58.11
CA THR A 8 14.94 -7.54 -57.03
C THR A 8 14.95 -8.75 -56.12
N TYR A 9 14.56 -8.52 -54.86
CA TYR A 9 14.38 -9.55 -53.84
C TYR A 9 13.02 -9.42 -53.17
N THR A 10 12.55 -10.52 -52.63
CA THR A 10 11.26 -10.66 -51.97
C THR A 10 11.41 -10.55 -50.46
N LEU A 11 10.59 -9.71 -49.82
CA LEU A 11 10.40 -9.67 -48.38
C LEU A 11 8.99 -10.16 -48.05
N LYS A 12 8.91 -11.31 -47.39
CA LYS A 12 7.67 -11.81 -46.79
C LYS A 12 7.61 -11.36 -45.34
N ILE A 13 6.57 -10.60 -44.99
CA ILE A 13 6.31 -10.13 -43.63
C ILE A 13 5.21 -11.00 -43.01
N GLU A 14 5.51 -11.61 -41.88
CA GLU A 14 4.61 -12.47 -41.11
C GLU A 14 4.50 -11.99 -39.66
N THR A 15 3.43 -12.38 -38.98
CA THR A 15 3.26 -12.12 -37.55
C THR A 15 2.65 -13.32 -36.83
N THR A 16 2.95 -13.46 -35.54
CA THR A 16 2.11 -14.29 -34.66
C THR A 16 0.81 -13.57 -34.30
N THR A 17 -0.11 -14.27 -33.63
CA THR A 17 -1.26 -13.63 -32.98
C THR A 17 -0.78 -12.56 -32.00
N GLY A 18 -1.50 -11.44 -31.92
CA GLY A 18 -1.23 -10.39 -30.92
C GLY A 18 -0.77 -9.05 -31.48
N GLY A 19 -0.68 -8.90 -32.80
CA GLY A 19 -0.33 -7.62 -33.41
C GLY A 19 -0.28 -7.67 -34.92
N THR A 20 0.05 -6.52 -35.51
CA THR A 20 0.31 -6.37 -36.95
C THR A 20 1.66 -5.68 -37.15
N THR A 21 2.03 -5.44 -38.40
CA THR A 21 3.21 -4.65 -38.74
C THR A 21 2.85 -3.50 -39.67
N ASN A 22 3.75 -2.54 -39.83
CA ASN A 22 3.76 -1.58 -40.93
C ASN A 22 5.10 -1.69 -41.67
N PRO A 23 5.13 -2.11 -42.95
CA PRO A 23 4.00 -2.55 -43.78
C PRO A 23 3.24 -3.74 -43.21
N SER A 24 1.96 -3.90 -43.57
CA SER A 24 1.13 -5.02 -43.12
C SER A 24 1.71 -6.38 -43.54
N PRO A 25 1.36 -7.48 -42.86
CA PRO A 25 1.78 -8.81 -43.30
C PRO A 25 1.42 -9.06 -44.77
N GLY A 26 2.37 -9.59 -45.52
CA GLY A 26 2.29 -9.69 -46.97
C GLY A 26 3.63 -9.95 -47.62
N THR A 27 3.62 -10.10 -48.94
CA THR A 27 4.83 -10.31 -49.74
C THR A 27 5.10 -9.08 -50.59
N TYR A 28 6.30 -8.53 -50.48
CA TYR A 28 6.73 -7.31 -51.15
C TYR A 28 7.99 -7.58 -51.96
N THR A 29 8.21 -6.81 -53.01
CA THR A 29 9.41 -6.89 -53.85
C THR A 29 10.14 -5.56 -53.81
N TYR A 30 11.45 -5.61 -53.58
CA TYR A 30 12.32 -4.45 -53.46
C TYR A 30 13.58 -4.62 -54.31
N SER A 31 14.18 -3.51 -54.74
CA SER A 31 15.47 -3.53 -55.43
C SER A 31 16.59 -4.01 -54.51
N ALA A 32 17.59 -4.67 -55.07
CA ALA A 32 18.80 -5.05 -54.34
C ALA A 32 19.45 -3.84 -53.64
N GLY A 33 19.83 -4.01 -52.37
CA GLY A 33 20.43 -2.99 -51.52
C GLY A 33 19.42 -2.04 -50.84
N ALA A 34 18.12 -2.13 -51.15
CA ALA A 34 17.11 -1.32 -50.48
C ALA A 34 17.08 -1.60 -48.97
N GLN A 35 16.88 -0.56 -48.17
CA GLN A 35 16.69 -0.66 -46.72
C GLN A 35 15.21 -0.46 -46.40
N VAL A 36 14.57 -1.50 -45.88
CA VAL A 36 13.13 -1.53 -45.59
C VAL A 36 12.93 -1.51 -44.09
N GLN A 37 12.28 -0.46 -43.56
CA GLN A 37 11.89 -0.40 -42.17
C GLN A 37 10.53 -1.08 -41.97
N VAL A 38 10.48 -2.01 -41.03
CA VAL A 38 9.25 -2.69 -40.62
C VAL A 38 9.05 -2.44 -39.13
N THR A 39 7.89 -1.90 -38.78
CA THR A 39 7.53 -1.57 -37.39
C THR A 39 6.44 -2.50 -36.89
N ALA A 40 6.60 -3.05 -35.69
CA ALA A 40 5.62 -3.88 -35.02
C ALA A 40 4.58 -3.00 -34.33
N ASN A 41 3.30 -3.33 -34.50
CA ASN A 41 2.16 -2.67 -33.90
C ASN A 41 1.40 -3.68 -33.04
N PRO A 42 1.73 -3.82 -31.73
CA PRO A 42 1.02 -4.73 -30.83
C PRO A 42 -0.46 -4.36 -30.72
N SER A 43 -1.33 -5.37 -30.72
CA SER A 43 -2.74 -5.21 -30.41
C SER A 43 -2.96 -5.04 -28.89
N SER A 44 -4.14 -4.54 -28.49
CA SER A 44 -4.51 -4.44 -27.08
C SER A 44 -4.36 -5.80 -26.36
N GLY A 45 -3.74 -5.79 -25.17
CA GLY A 45 -3.46 -6.98 -24.38
C GLY A 45 -2.20 -7.76 -24.79
N TYR A 46 -1.43 -7.25 -25.76
CA TYR A 46 -0.18 -7.85 -26.21
C TYR A 46 0.97 -6.84 -26.18
N VAL A 47 2.19 -7.37 -26.11
CA VAL A 47 3.44 -6.64 -26.29
C VAL A 47 4.24 -7.28 -27.41
N PHE A 48 5.03 -6.45 -28.09
CA PHE A 48 6.05 -6.96 -29.02
C PHE A 48 7.11 -7.72 -28.24
N ASP A 49 7.47 -8.91 -28.72
CA ASP A 49 8.49 -9.75 -28.08
C ASP A 49 9.83 -9.61 -28.82
N HIS A 50 9.90 -10.03 -30.08
CA HIS A 50 11.10 -9.94 -30.89
C HIS A 50 10.82 -10.13 -32.39
N TRP A 51 11.83 -9.84 -33.21
CA TRP A 51 11.85 -10.11 -34.64
C TRP A 51 12.66 -11.38 -34.94
N GLU A 52 12.21 -12.18 -35.89
CA GLU A 52 13.03 -13.20 -36.54
C GLU A 52 13.20 -12.92 -38.03
N LEU A 53 14.44 -12.96 -38.52
CA LEU A 53 14.77 -12.94 -39.94
C LEU A 53 15.20 -14.35 -40.37
N ASN A 54 14.45 -14.98 -41.27
CA ASN A 54 14.64 -16.37 -41.69
C ASN A 54 14.76 -17.35 -40.50
N GLY A 55 13.97 -17.13 -39.45
CA GLY A 55 13.97 -17.96 -38.23
C GLY A 55 15.12 -17.67 -37.25
N THR A 56 15.94 -16.66 -37.49
CA THR A 56 16.98 -16.20 -36.55
C THR A 56 16.51 -14.95 -35.84
N ASN A 57 16.59 -14.92 -34.50
CA ASN A 57 16.25 -13.73 -33.71
C ASN A 57 17.19 -12.57 -34.04
N VAL A 58 16.64 -11.41 -34.43
CA VAL A 58 17.39 -10.21 -34.83
C VAL A 58 17.16 -9.01 -33.91
N GLY A 59 16.44 -9.18 -32.80
CA GLY A 59 16.34 -8.19 -31.73
C GLY A 59 14.92 -7.84 -31.30
N THR A 60 14.86 -6.96 -30.30
CA THR A 60 13.64 -6.60 -29.55
C THR A 60 13.19 -5.16 -29.77
N ALA A 61 13.89 -4.39 -30.62
CA ALA A 61 13.45 -3.06 -31.01
C ALA A 61 12.14 -3.14 -31.81
N THR A 62 11.19 -2.24 -31.54
CA THR A 62 9.87 -2.24 -32.20
C THR A 62 9.95 -2.00 -33.70
N THR A 63 11.05 -1.45 -34.20
CA THR A 63 11.34 -1.29 -35.63
C THR A 63 12.61 -2.06 -35.99
N TYR A 64 12.54 -2.83 -37.08
CA TYR A 64 13.68 -3.51 -37.67
C TYR A 64 13.92 -3.01 -39.11
N THR A 65 15.18 -2.88 -39.50
CA THR A 65 15.57 -2.49 -40.86
C THR A 65 16.15 -3.69 -41.60
N VAL A 66 15.47 -4.15 -42.65
CA VAL A 66 15.94 -5.22 -43.53
C VAL A 66 16.75 -4.60 -44.67
N THR A 67 17.97 -5.06 -44.89
CA THR A 67 18.74 -4.73 -46.10
C THR A 67 18.50 -5.83 -47.14
N MET A 68 17.91 -5.47 -48.28
CA MET A 68 17.46 -6.42 -49.30
C MET A 68 18.63 -6.90 -50.18
N ASN A 69 19.38 -7.90 -49.71
CA ASN A 69 20.46 -8.57 -50.45
C ASN A 69 20.15 -10.04 -50.79
N ALA A 70 18.99 -10.53 -50.36
CA ALA A 70 18.46 -11.87 -50.62
C ALA A 70 16.94 -11.84 -50.36
N ASP A 71 16.27 -12.94 -50.69
CA ASP A 71 14.89 -13.16 -50.27
C ASP A 71 14.83 -13.43 -48.76
N TYR A 72 13.89 -12.79 -48.08
CA TYR A 72 13.75 -12.83 -46.64
C TYR A 72 12.32 -13.09 -46.19
N ILE A 73 12.20 -13.83 -45.09
CA ILE A 73 11.00 -13.90 -44.26
C ILE A 73 11.31 -13.17 -42.96
N LEU A 74 10.64 -12.04 -42.74
CA LEU A 74 10.68 -11.32 -41.47
C LEU A 74 9.40 -11.64 -40.71
N LYS A 75 9.54 -12.18 -39.51
CA LYS A 75 8.41 -12.52 -38.63
C LYS A 75 8.45 -11.69 -37.36
N ALA A 76 7.35 -11.01 -37.05
CA ALA A 76 7.15 -10.35 -35.76
C ALA A 76 6.50 -11.32 -34.77
N PHE A 77 7.08 -11.44 -33.59
CA PHE A 77 6.51 -12.21 -32.48
C PHE A 77 5.89 -11.27 -31.46
N PHE A 78 4.67 -11.59 -31.05
CA PHE A 78 3.93 -10.92 -30.00
C PHE A 78 3.62 -11.93 -28.89
N LYS A 79 3.57 -11.42 -27.66
CA LYS A 79 3.14 -12.19 -26.48
C LYS A 79 2.11 -11.40 -25.70
N GLN A 80 1.31 -12.08 -24.89
CA GLN A 80 0.35 -11.40 -24.02
C GLN A 80 1.09 -10.45 -23.07
N ALA A 81 0.53 -9.27 -22.89
CA ALA A 81 0.98 -8.34 -21.86
C ALA A 81 0.71 -8.97 -20.48
N PRO A 82 1.61 -8.81 -19.50
CA PRO A 82 1.30 -9.19 -18.13
C PRO A 82 0.01 -8.51 -17.66
N ALA A 83 -0.83 -9.25 -16.93
CA ALA A 83 -2.00 -8.63 -16.29
C ALA A 83 -1.55 -7.46 -15.40
N PRO A 84 -2.34 -6.40 -15.22
CA PRO A 84 -1.96 -5.28 -14.36
C PRO A 84 -1.64 -5.74 -12.93
N LEU A 85 -0.60 -5.16 -12.33
CA LEU A 85 -0.23 -5.43 -10.94
C LEU A 85 -1.33 -4.92 -9.99
N THR A 86 -1.82 -5.79 -9.11
CA THR A 86 -2.81 -5.46 -8.08
C THR A 86 -2.38 -6.03 -6.73
N VAL A 87 -2.78 -5.37 -5.65
CA VAL A 87 -2.52 -5.81 -4.28
C VAL A 87 -3.71 -5.55 -3.37
N SER A 88 -3.98 -6.49 -2.47
CA SER A 88 -4.88 -6.32 -1.34
C SER A 88 -4.23 -6.83 -0.06
N ILE A 89 -4.76 -6.38 1.08
CA ILE A 89 -4.35 -6.83 2.42
C ILE A 89 -5.57 -7.29 3.21
N SER A 90 -5.38 -8.27 4.08
CA SER A 90 -6.41 -8.78 4.99
C SER A 90 -5.87 -8.88 6.42
N PRO A 91 -6.65 -8.48 7.45
CA PRO A 91 -8.02 -7.98 7.36
C PRO A 91 -8.09 -6.53 6.86
N ILE A 92 -9.25 -6.11 6.31
CA ILE A 92 -9.49 -4.70 5.94
C ILE A 92 -9.86 -3.82 7.14
N SER A 93 -10.28 -4.44 8.25
CA SER A 93 -10.47 -3.74 9.52
C SER A 93 -10.21 -4.66 10.71
N ALA A 94 -9.76 -4.07 11.81
CA ALA A 94 -9.53 -4.78 13.07
C ALA A 94 -9.80 -3.87 14.28
N SER A 95 -10.22 -4.48 15.39
CA SER A 95 -10.37 -3.81 16.68
C SER A 95 -9.54 -4.57 17.71
N ILE A 96 -8.58 -3.88 18.31
CA ILE A 96 -7.65 -4.45 19.29
C ILE A 96 -7.57 -3.56 20.53
N LEU A 97 -7.13 -4.11 21.66
CA LEU A 97 -6.79 -3.30 22.84
C LEU A 97 -5.35 -2.78 22.72
N VAL A 98 -5.03 -1.70 23.44
CA VAL A 98 -3.64 -1.24 23.61
C VAL A 98 -2.75 -2.41 24.04
N GLY A 99 -1.62 -2.59 23.37
CA GLY A 99 -0.66 -3.67 23.61
C GLY A 99 -0.98 -5.00 22.91
N GLN A 100 -2.14 -5.15 22.29
CA GLN A 100 -2.45 -6.28 21.42
C GLN A 100 -1.89 -6.06 20.00
N HIS A 101 -1.90 -7.12 19.19
CA HIS A 101 -1.43 -7.09 17.81
C HIS A 101 -2.45 -7.67 16.83
N VAL A 102 -2.31 -7.29 15.56
CA VAL A 102 -3.03 -7.87 14.42
C VAL A 102 -2.03 -8.08 13.28
N THR A 103 -2.10 -9.23 12.63
CA THR A 103 -1.24 -9.54 11.48
C THR A 103 -2.02 -9.35 10.18
N PHE A 104 -1.45 -8.58 9.27
CA PHE A 104 -1.92 -8.37 7.91
C PHE A 104 -1.19 -9.29 6.95
N MET A 105 -1.94 -9.92 6.05
CA MET A 105 -1.41 -10.75 4.97
C MET A 105 -1.67 -10.07 3.63
N SER A 106 -0.68 -10.04 2.75
CA SER A 106 -0.81 -9.52 1.39
C SER A 106 -1.30 -10.58 0.40
N THR A 107 -2.13 -10.18 -0.55
CA THR A 107 -2.46 -10.94 -1.77
C THR A 107 -2.07 -10.08 -2.97
N VAL A 108 -1.16 -10.58 -3.81
CA VAL A 108 -0.65 -9.87 -5.01
C VAL A 108 -1.02 -10.68 -6.26
N SER A 109 -1.46 -10.01 -7.32
CA SER A 109 -1.72 -10.64 -8.62
C SER A 109 -1.33 -9.73 -9.80
N GLY A 110 -1.06 -10.33 -10.96
CA GLY A 110 -0.54 -9.60 -12.14
C GLY A 110 0.89 -9.08 -11.96
N GLY A 111 1.33 -8.20 -12.85
CA GLY A 111 2.70 -7.71 -12.90
C GLY A 111 3.74 -8.77 -13.26
N THR A 112 5.00 -8.44 -13.02
CA THR A 112 6.16 -9.31 -13.31
C THR A 112 6.85 -9.75 -12.01
N PRO A 113 6.74 -11.03 -11.59
CA PRO A 113 7.49 -11.53 -10.43
C PRO A 113 9.02 -11.45 -10.63
N PRO A 114 9.84 -11.40 -9.55
CA PRO A 114 9.45 -11.35 -8.13
C PRO A 114 8.95 -9.98 -7.66
N TYR A 115 8.28 -9.94 -6.51
CA TYR A 115 7.74 -8.72 -5.90
C TYR A 115 8.56 -8.27 -4.69
N THR A 116 8.59 -6.95 -4.47
CA THR A 116 9.11 -6.31 -3.25
C THR A 116 8.00 -5.59 -2.50
N TYR A 117 8.08 -5.59 -1.17
CA TYR A 117 7.03 -5.11 -0.28
C TYR A 117 7.55 -3.95 0.57
N GLN A 118 6.66 -3.01 0.90
CA GLN A 118 6.93 -1.97 1.88
C GLN A 118 5.63 -1.55 2.58
N TRP A 119 5.57 -1.74 3.90
CA TRP A 119 4.40 -1.38 4.71
C TRP A 119 4.44 0.08 5.19
N PHE A 120 3.25 0.64 5.37
CA PHE A 120 3.00 2.00 5.84
C PHE A 120 1.94 1.99 6.94
N VAL A 121 2.12 2.84 7.95
CA VAL A 121 1.13 3.12 9.00
C VAL A 121 0.88 4.62 9.02
N ASN A 122 -0.39 5.03 8.91
CA ASN A 122 -0.79 6.44 8.84
C ASN A 122 -0.01 7.21 7.75
N ASN A 123 0.17 6.55 6.60
CA ASN A 123 0.93 7.07 5.45
C ASN A 123 2.43 7.29 5.72
N GLN A 124 2.96 6.82 6.85
CA GLN A 124 4.38 6.86 7.20
C GLN A 124 5.04 5.52 6.95
N LEU A 125 6.27 5.57 6.43
CA LEU A 125 7.08 4.38 6.15
C LEU A 125 7.38 3.61 7.43
N VAL A 126 7.13 2.30 7.44
CA VAL A 126 7.61 1.41 8.50
C VAL A 126 8.96 0.82 8.09
N SER A 127 10.04 1.30 8.71
CA SER A 127 11.40 0.84 8.39
C SER A 127 11.54 -0.68 8.55
N GLY A 128 12.11 -1.35 7.53
CA GLY A 128 12.38 -2.79 7.54
C GLY A 128 11.15 -3.69 7.33
N ALA A 129 9.95 -3.14 7.21
CA ALA A 129 8.75 -3.92 6.93
C ALA A 129 8.65 -4.26 5.43
N THR A 130 9.41 -5.28 5.01
CA THR A 130 9.55 -5.69 3.59
C THR A 130 9.06 -7.11 3.30
N SER A 131 8.33 -7.72 4.24
CA SER A 131 7.74 -9.06 4.08
C SER A 131 6.33 -8.98 3.47
N SER A 132 5.82 -10.11 2.96
CA SER A 132 4.43 -10.26 2.49
C SER A 132 3.39 -10.24 3.63
N SER A 133 3.84 -10.21 4.88
CA SER A 133 3.01 -10.03 6.06
C SER A 133 3.57 -8.95 6.97
N PHE A 134 2.70 -8.32 7.75
CA PHE A 134 3.08 -7.29 8.72
C PHE A 134 2.23 -7.41 9.98
N THR A 135 2.89 -7.43 11.14
CA THR A 135 2.20 -7.45 12.43
C THR A 135 2.21 -6.04 13.01
N PHE A 136 1.01 -5.47 13.12
CA PHE A 136 0.79 -4.16 13.70
C PHE A 136 0.48 -4.29 15.19
N ALA A 137 1.11 -3.45 16.01
CA ALA A 137 0.79 -3.26 17.41
C ALA A 137 0.93 -1.78 17.76
N ALA A 138 0.10 -1.30 18.70
CA ALA A 138 0.14 0.08 19.17
C ALA A 138 0.05 0.15 20.70
N THR A 139 0.77 1.12 21.26
CA THR A 139 0.78 1.42 22.70
C THR A 139 -0.16 2.57 23.07
N THR A 140 -0.82 3.18 22.09
CA THR A 140 -1.72 4.31 22.28
C THR A 140 -3.06 3.99 21.63
N ALA A 141 -4.15 4.35 22.32
CA ALA A 141 -5.48 4.23 21.76
C ALA A 141 -5.66 5.21 20.59
N GLY A 142 -6.38 4.80 19.55
CA GLY A 142 -6.55 5.61 18.35
C GLY A 142 -7.02 4.80 17.14
N THR A 143 -7.20 5.49 16.02
CA THR A 143 -7.44 4.86 14.72
C THR A 143 -6.17 4.92 13.90
N TYR A 144 -5.78 3.79 13.32
CA TYR A 144 -4.61 3.65 12.48
C TYR A 144 -5.00 3.11 11.10
N TYR A 145 -4.28 3.54 10.07
CA TYR A 145 -4.46 3.06 8.70
C TYR A 145 -3.20 2.34 8.24
N VAL A 146 -3.34 1.06 7.92
CA VAL A 146 -2.25 0.21 7.42
C VAL A 146 -2.39 0.07 5.91
N MET A 147 -1.30 0.28 5.19
CA MET A 147 -1.23 0.13 3.73
C MET A 147 0.03 -0.63 3.35
N LEU A 148 -0.04 -1.31 2.21
CA LEU A 148 1.08 -1.99 1.59
C LEU A 148 1.34 -1.40 0.21
N LYS A 149 2.60 -1.04 -0.07
CA LYS A 149 3.10 -0.80 -1.43
C LYS A 149 3.81 -2.05 -1.93
N VAL A 150 3.51 -2.46 -3.16
CA VAL A 150 4.18 -3.55 -3.87
C VAL A 150 4.84 -3.00 -5.13
N THR A 151 6.06 -3.44 -5.40
CA THR A 151 6.78 -3.17 -6.65
C THR A 151 7.13 -4.49 -7.33
N ASP A 152 6.85 -4.61 -8.63
CA ASP A 152 7.20 -5.78 -9.43
C ASP A 152 8.62 -5.66 -10.03
N ALA A 153 9.12 -6.73 -10.66
CA ALA A 153 10.46 -6.78 -11.24
C ALA A 153 10.63 -5.86 -12.46
N ALA A 154 9.54 -5.43 -13.09
CA ALA A 154 9.54 -4.44 -14.18
C ALA A 154 9.53 -2.99 -13.66
N GLY A 155 9.44 -2.78 -12.34
CA GLY A 155 9.43 -1.48 -11.69
C GLY A 155 8.03 -0.86 -11.53
N SER A 156 6.97 -1.57 -11.88
CA SER A 156 5.58 -1.11 -11.67
C SER A 156 5.25 -1.14 -10.19
N THR A 157 4.60 -0.08 -9.69
CA THR A 157 4.22 0.04 -8.28
C THR A 157 2.71 0.20 -8.09
N VAL A 158 2.15 -0.49 -7.10
CA VAL A 158 0.74 -0.34 -6.69
C VAL A 158 0.64 -0.27 -5.16
N GLN A 159 -0.40 0.37 -4.64
CA GLN A 159 -0.72 0.38 -3.21
C GLN A 159 -2.05 -0.32 -2.95
N SER A 160 -2.18 -0.95 -1.79
CA SER A 160 -3.44 -1.52 -1.34
C SER A 160 -4.40 -0.42 -0.90
N GLU A 161 -5.69 -0.74 -0.87
CA GLU A 161 -6.65 0.01 -0.06
C GLU A 161 -6.21 0.03 1.42
N PRO A 162 -6.47 1.12 2.17
CA PRO A 162 -6.08 1.23 3.56
C PRO A 162 -6.94 0.34 4.46
N ALA A 163 -6.29 -0.51 5.26
CA ALA A 163 -6.95 -1.25 6.32
C ALA A 163 -7.06 -0.39 7.59
N ARG A 164 -8.24 -0.38 8.22
CA ARG A 164 -8.53 0.43 9.41
C ARG A 164 -8.39 -0.37 10.70
N VAL A 165 -7.48 0.04 11.59
CA VAL A 165 -7.33 -0.54 12.93
C VAL A 165 -7.85 0.43 13.99
N THR A 166 -8.78 -0.02 14.82
CA THR A 166 -9.21 0.72 16.03
C THR A 166 -8.52 0.12 17.24
N VAL A 167 -7.75 0.94 17.96
CA VAL A 167 -7.06 0.55 19.19
C VAL A 167 -7.78 1.20 20.36
N SER A 168 -8.39 0.39 21.21
CA SER A 168 -9.13 0.85 22.39
C SER A 168 -8.25 0.78 23.65
N PRO A 169 -8.42 1.70 24.63
CA PRO A 169 -7.69 1.64 25.89
C PRO A 169 -8.07 0.39 26.69
N ILE A 170 -7.15 -0.08 27.54
CA ILE A 170 -7.46 -1.14 28.51
C ILE A 170 -8.39 -0.54 29.57
N PRO A 171 -9.57 -1.14 29.86
CA PRO A 171 -10.41 -0.68 30.95
C PRO A 171 -9.64 -0.79 32.27
N VAL A 172 -9.36 0.34 32.92
CA VAL A 172 -8.90 0.32 34.31
C VAL A 172 -10.12 0.06 35.19
N GLY A 173 -10.19 -1.14 35.78
CA GLY A 173 -11.24 -1.50 36.71
C GLY A 173 -11.21 -0.57 37.92
N GLY A 174 -12.18 0.35 38.01
CA GLY A 174 -12.34 1.22 39.16
C GLY A 174 -12.87 0.43 40.35
N TYR A 175 -11.99 -0.14 41.17
CA TYR A 175 -12.33 -0.42 42.56
C TYR A 175 -12.13 0.87 43.36
N SER A 176 -13.09 1.80 43.30
CA SER A 176 -13.18 2.84 44.34
C SER A 176 -13.88 2.22 45.54
N VAL A 177 -13.12 1.81 46.56
CA VAL A 177 -13.71 1.61 47.89
C VAL A 177 -14.02 3.01 48.41
N ALA A 178 -15.30 3.34 48.56
CA ALA A 178 -15.66 4.56 49.26
C ALA A 178 -15.12 4.43 50.69
N LEU A 179 -14.18 5.28 51.09
CA LEU A 179 -13.88 5.48 52.49
C LEU A 179 -15.10 6.19 53.08
N THR A 180 -15.94 5.45 53.81
CA THR A 180 -16.93 6.09 54.67
C THR A 180 -16.14 6.88 55.71
N GLU A 181 -16.05 8.20 55.56
CA GLU A 181 -15.56 9.05 56.65
C GLU A 181 -16.49 8.83 57.84
N ASN A 182 -15.99 8.22 58.91
CA ASN A 182 -16.65 8.30 60.21
C ASN A 182 -16.59 9.76 60.64
N THR A 183 -17.69 10.49 60.43
CA THR A 183 -17.84 11.85 60.94
C THR A 183 -17.58 11.80 62.45
N PRO A 184 -16.57 12.52 62.99
CA PRO A 184 -16.38 12.59 64.43
C PRO A 184 -17.63 13.24 65.02
N ILE A 185 -18.26 12.53 65.96
CA ILE A 185 -19.44 13.01 66.70
C ILE A 185 -19.02 14.32 67.37
N LYS A 186 -19.59 15.45 66.92
CA LYS A 186 -19.39 16.75 67.57
C LYS A 186 -20.04 16.67 68.97
N PRO A 187 -19.31 16.86 70.09
CA PRO A 187 -19.96 17.00 71.37
C PRO A 187 -20.74 18.32 71.39
N THR A 188 -22.07 18.24 71.29
CA THR A 188 -22.98 19.37 71.44
C THR A 188 -22.83 19.91 72.86
N LEU A 189 -22.21 21.08 72.99
CA LEU A 189 -21.95 21.71 74.28
C LEU A 189 -23.25 22.10 74.98
N LEU A 190 -23.45 21.50 76.14
CA LEU A 190 -24.44 21.82 77.16
C LEU A 190 -24.11 23.18 77.81
N TYR A 191 -24.20 24.29 77.07
CA TYR A 191 -23.98 25.65 77.59
C TYR A 191 -25.30 26.43 77.72
N ALA A 192 -26.21 25.93 78.55
CA ALA A 192 -27.45 26.67 78.88
C ALA A 192 -27.83 26.69 80.38
N VAL A 193 -26.98 26.21 81.30
CA VAL A 193 -27.37 26.14 82.74
C VAL A 193 -26.34 26.77 83.71
N LEU A 194 -25.17 27.22 83.25
CA LEU A 194 -24.10 27.72 84.15
C LEU A 194 -23.96 29.26 84.24
N THR A 195 -24.85 30.05 83.64
CA THR A 195 -24.82 31.54 83.76
C THR A 195 -25.87 32.13 84.70
N LEU A 196 -26.70 31.31 85.35
CA LEU A 196 -27.69 31.79 86.35
C LEU A 196 -27.27 31.62 87.82
N ILE A 197 -26.11 31.01 88.10
CA ILE A 197 -25.64 30.76 89.49
C ILE A 197 -24.50 31.71 89.90
N PHE A 198 -23.81 32.35 88.95
CA PHE A 198 -22.67 33.23 89.24
C PHE A 198 -23.03 34.70 89.50
N SER A 199 -24.27 35.13 89.23
CA SER A 199 -24.77 36.49 89.49
C SER A 199 -25.52 36.65 90.82
N PHE A 200 -25.78 35.55 91.56
CA PHE A 200 -26.38 35.63 92.90
C PHE A 200 -25.34 35.58 94.03
N PHE A 201 -24.14 35.03 93.80
CA PHE A 201 -23.09 34.92 94.83
C PHE A 201 -22.16 36.15 94.97
N LEU A 202 -22.30 37.18 94.12
CA LEU A 202 -21.47 38.40 94.19
C LEU A 202 -22.15 39.62 94.84
N SER A 203 -23.34 39.47 95.44
CA SER A 203 -24.07 40.57 96.12
C SER A 203 -23.90 40.57 97.65
N LEU A 204 -23.35 39.52 98.27
CA LEU A 204 -23.29 39.40 99.74
C LEU A 204 -21.97 39.80 100.42
N THR A 205 -21.03 40.46 99.74
CA THR A 205 -19.73 40.83 100.35
C THR A 205 -19.26 42.29 100.17
N LYS A 206 -20.15 43.20 99.78
CA LYS A 206 -19.98 44.64 100.05
C LYS A 206 -21.17 45.06 100.93
N ARG A 207 -21.05 45.52 102.18
CA ARG A 207 -19.96 46.23 102.85
C ARG A 207 -20.37 46.39 104.33
N LYS A 208 -19.56 45.93 105.27
CA LYS A 208 -19.51 46.43 106.66
C LYS A 208 -18.86 47.82 106.67
N ARG A 209 -19.23 48.67 107.65
CA ARG A 209 -18.81 50.04 108.03
C ARG A 209 -20.01 51.00 107.87
N GLU A 210 -20.58 51.62 108.90
CA GLU A 210 -20.17 51.91 110.29
C GLU A 210 -21.30 51.59 111.28
#